data_AF-A0A452V730-F1
#
_entry.id   AF-A0A452V730-F1
#
_cell.length_a   1.000
_cell.length_b   1.000
_cell.length_c   1.000
_cell.angle_alpha   90.00
_cell.angle_beta   90.00
_cell.angle_gamma   90.00
#
_symmetry.space_group_name_H-M   'P 1'
#
loop_
_entity.id
_entity.type
_entity.pdbx_description
1 polymer ?
#
loop_
_entity_poly.entity_id
_entity_poly.type
_entity_poly.pdbx_seq_one_letter_code
_entity_poly.pdbx_strand_id
1 'polypeptide(L)'
;IIMDAEYVLCNWKGHFWPAKVLSRSRISPKNKRKGALSLEVEILSVDEKIEVKSTDIKILNESQIEYITSLLTKNPANPFPKTCVYLPR
;
A
#
# COMPACT_ATOMS: atom_id res chain seq x y z
N ILE A 1 -0.81 12.09 -10.21
CA ILE A 1 -1.30 12.61 -8.91
C ILE A 1 -1.74 11.37 -8.13
N ILE A 2 -1.16 11.06 -6.96
CA ILE A 2 -1.57 9.90 -6.11
C ILE A 2 -3.03 10.05 -5.61
N MET A 3 -3.72 11.10 -6.06
CA MET A 3 -4.96 11.60 -5.54
C MET A 3 -6.23 10.95 -6.13
N ASP A 4 -6.14 10.06 -7.11
CA ASP A 4 -7.32 9.37 -7.67
C ASP A 4 -7.23 7.84 -7.57
N ALA A 5 -6.18 7.31 -6.93
CA ALA A 5 -6.03 5.88 -6.74
C ALA A 5 -6.88 5.41 -5.55
N GLU A 6 -7.78 4.45 -5.79
CA GLU A 6 -8.54 3.75 -4.75
C GLU A 6 -7.66 2.74 -3.98
N TYR A 7 -6.73 2.09 -4.70
CA TYR A 7 -5.81 1.09 -4.16
C TYR A 7 -4.36 1.51 -4.37
N VAL A 8 -3.54 1.28 -3.35
CA VAL A 8 -2.13 1.66 -3.36
C VAL A 8 -1.27 0.60 -2.67
N LEU A 9 0.04 0.62 -2.93
CA LEU A 9 1.01 -0.05 -2.08
C LEU A 9 1.53 0.91 -1.04
N CYS A 10 1.38 0.57 0.24
CA CYS A 10 1.97 1.33 1.34
C CYS A 10 3.13 0.55 1.97
N ASN A 11 4.18 1.26 2.43
CA ASN A 11 5.22 0.64 3.23
C ASN A 11 4.71 0.43 4.67
N TRP A 12 4.59 -0.83 5.08
CA TRP A 12 4.26 -1.22 6.44
C TRP A 12 5.21 -2.33 6.90
N LYS A 13 5.83 -2.12 8.07
CA LYS A 13 6.84 -3.02 8.67
C LYS A 13 7.99 -3.38 7.71
N GLY A 14 8.38 -2.47 6.82
CA GLY A 14 9.49 -2.67 5.87
C GLY A 14 9.11 -3.40 4.58
N HIS A 15 7.84 -3.74 4.40
CA HIS A 15 7.32 -4.38 3.18
C HIS A 15 6.23 -3.53 2.54
N PHE A 16 6.07 -3.66 1.22
CA PHE A 16 4.96 -3.04 0.52
C PHE A 16 3.73 -3.93 0.62
N TRP A 17 2.66 -3.38 1.18
CA TRP A 17 1.39 -4.06 1.37
C TRP A 17 0.30 -3.42 0.51
N PRO A 18 -0.61 -4.23 -0.06
CA PRO A 18 -1.77 -3.72 -0.75
C PRO A 18 -2.74 -3.11 0.27
N ALA A 19 -3.11 -1.85 0.04
CA ALA A 19 -3.99 -1.11 0.92
C ALA A 19 -5.05 -0.31 0.14
N LYS A 20 -6.23 -0.19 0.73
CA LYS A 20 -7.32 0.65 0.25
C LYS A 20 -7.23 2.03 0.90
N VAL A 21 -7.40 3.08 0.11
CA VAL A 21 -7.43 4.45 0.63
C VAL A 21 -8.80 4.71 1.25
N LEU A 22 -8.84 5.02 2.54
CA LEU A 22 -10.07 5.30 3.27
C LEU A 22 -10.35 6.79 3.32
N SER A 23 -9.36 7.57 3.78
CA SER A 23 -9.50 9.00 3.93
C SER A 23 -8.22 9.70 3.51
N ARG A 24 -8.37 10.89 2.95
CA ARG A 24 -7.23 11.74 2.60
C ARG A 24 -7.20 12.91 3.56
N SER A 25 -6.24 12.90 4.46
CA SER A 25 -6.01 14.05 5.32
C SER A 25 -5.49 15.21 4.45
N ARG A 26 -6.36 16.20 4.24
CA ARG A 26 -5.95 17.48 3.68
C ARG A 26 -5.29 18.26 4.81
N ILE A 27 -4.07 18.72 4.56
CA ILE A 27 -3.31 19.57 5.47
C ILE A 27 -4.23 20.65 6.04
N SER A 28 -4.36 20.71 7.37
CA SER A 28 -5.09 21.81 8.02
C SER A 28 -4.50 23.15 7.56
N PRO A 29 -5.32 24.13 7.10
CA PRO A 29 -4.84 25.41 6.58
C PRO A 29 -4.00 26.22 7.57
N LYS A 30 -3.99 25.82 8.85
CA LYS A 30 -3.30 26.51 9.95
C LYS A 30 -1.79 26.26 9.98
N ASN A 31 -1.27 25.22 9.31
CA ASN A 31 0.16 24.92 9.25
C ASN A 31 0.69 25.02 7.81
N LYS A 32 0.86 26.25 7.32
CA LYS A 32 1.41 26.57 5.99
C LYS A 32 2.91 26.26 5.80
N ARG A 33 3.53 25.49 6.69
CA ARG A 33 4.95 25.14 6.63
C ARG A 33 5.08 23.63 6.45
N LYS A 34 5.24 23.19 5.18
CA LYS A 34 5.87 21.90 4.83
C LYS A 34 5.24 20.62 5.42
N GLY A 35 3.92 20.57 5.62
CA GLY A 35 3.25 19.32 6.00
C GLY A 35 3.20 18.34 4.83
N ALA A 36 3.87 17.18 4.94
CA ALA A 36 3.68 16.09 3.98
C ALA A 36 2.20 15.67 3.99
N LEU A 37 1.62 15.42 2.82
CA LEU A 37 0.26 14.92 2.70
C LEU A 37 0.21 13.52 3.31
N SER A 38 -0.70 13.30 4.26
CA SER A 38 -0.94 11.98 4.84
C SER A 38 -2.25 11.39 4.32
N LEU A 39 -2.28 10.08 4.20
CA LEU A 39 -3.42 9.29 3.77
C LEU A 39 -3.67 8.21 4.81
N GLU A 40 -4.94 8.04 5.16
CA GLU A 40 -5.39 6.91 5.95
C GLU A 40 -5.72 5.78 4.98
N VAL A 41 -5.07 4.64 5.20
CA VAL A 41 -5.23 3.44 4.37
C VAL A 41 -5.51 2.23 5.23
N GLU A 42 -6.25 1.28 4.68
CA GLU A 42 -6.56 -0.01 5.28
C GLU A 42 -5.83 -1.11 4.55
N ILE A 43 -5.00 -1.88 5.25
CA ILE A 43 -4.23 -2.97 4.67
C ILE A 43 -5.16 -4.17 4.43
N LEU A 44 -5.31 -4.60 3.18
CA LEU A 44 -6.31 -5.60 2.78
C LEU A 44 -6.09 -7.00 3.38
N SER A 45 -4.87 -7.31 3.86
CA SER A 45 -4.57 -8.62 4.44
C SER A 45 -4.79 -8.71 5.95
N VAL A 46 -4.83 -7.58 6.65
CA VAL A 46 -4.89 -7.54 8.13
C VAL A 46 -5.98 -6.60 8.66
N ASP A 47 -6.71 -5.92 7.76
CA ASP A 47 -7.75 -4.94 8.07
C ASP A 47 -7.29 -3.84 9.05
N GLU A 48 -5.99 -3.57 9.05
CA GLU A 48 -5.36 -2.58 9.92
C GLU A 48 -5.33 -1.22 9.22
N LYS A 49 -5.80 -0.19 9.93
CA LYS A 49 -5.85 1.18 9.44
C LYS A 49 -4.64 1.95 9.92
N ILE A 50 -3.89 2.50 8.97
CA ILE A 50 -2.67 3.24 9.25
C ILE A 50 -2.66 4.58 8.52
N GLU A 51 -2.02 5.57 9.13
CA GLU A 51 -1.72 6.84 8.49
C GLU A 51 -0.34 6.77 7.85
N VAL A 52 -0.27 6.93 6.53
CA VAL A 52 0.96 6.89 5.75
C VAL A 52 1.20 8.21 5.04
N LYS A 53 2.47 8.58 4.90
CA LYS A 53 2.84 9.76 4.10
C LYS A 53 2.68 9.42 2.64
N SER A 54 2.28 10.40 1.83
CA SER A 54 2.17 10.25 0.39
C SER A 54 3.48 9.86 -0.29
N THR A 55 4.64 10.13 0.34
CA THR A 55 5.96 9.73 -0.15
C THR A 55 6.22 8.22 -0.04
N ASP A 56 5.54 7.56 0.90
CA ASP A 56 5.73 6.14 1.22
C ASP A 56 4.70 5.27 0.50
N ILE A 57 3.93 5.88 -0.39
CA ILE A 57 2.88 5.26 -1.20
C ILE A 57 3.39 5.10 -2.63
N LYS A 58 3.17 3.90 -3.18
CA LYS A 58 3.41 3.60 -4.59
C LYS A 58 2.09 3.28 -5.27
N ILE A 59 1.76 4.00 -6.34
CA ILE A 59 0.61 3.67 -7.18
C ILE A 59 0.97 2.43 -8.00
N LEU A 60 0.09 1.44 -8.00
CA LEU A 60 0.12 0.34 -8.96
C LEU A 60 -0.75 0.72 -10.15
N ASN A 61 -0.15 0.72 -11.34
CA ASN A 61 -0.92 0.77 -12.58
C ASN A 61 -1.21 -0.66 -13.05
N GLU A 62 -2.25 -0.84 -13.86
CA GLU A 62 -2.67 -2.14 -14.39
C GLU A 62 -1.50 -2.91 -15.04
N SER A 63 -0.70 -2.26 -15.88
CA SER A 63 0.47 -2.88 -16.51
C SER A 63 1.52 -3.40 -15.52
N GLN A 64 1.66 -2.77 -14.36
CA GLN A 64 2.58 -3.24 -13.31
C GLN A 64 1.99 -4.46 -12.59
N ILE A 65 0.68 -4.50 -12.38
CA ILE A 65 -0.02 -5.66 -11.82
C ILE A 65 0.09 -6.85 -12.77
N GLU A 66 -0.16 -6.63 -14.07
CA GLU A 66 -0.01 -7.65 -15.11
C GLU A 66 1.43 -8.16 -15.21
N TYR A 67 2.41 -7.25 -15.14
CA TYR A 67 3.82 -7.61 -15.13
C TYR A 67 4.18 -8.48 -13.93
N ILE A 68 3.78 -8.09 -12.72
CA ILE A 68 4.00 -8.88 -11.50
C ILE A 68 3.31 -10.25 -11.61
N THR A 69 2.06 -10.28 -12.09
CA THR A 69 1.30 -11.53 -12.27
C THR A 69 1.97 -12.45 -13.28
N SER A 70 2.46 -11.91 -14.40
CA SER A 70 3.22 -12.64 -15.41
C SER A 70 4.52 -13.20 -14.86
N LEU A 71 5.26 -12.43 -14.05
CA LEU A 71 6.47 -12.92 -13.38
C LEU A 71 6.19 -14.06 -12.41
N LEU A 72 5.15 -13.91 -11.58
CA LEU A 72 4.76 -14.91 -10.57
C LEU A 72 4.26 -16.21 -11.22
N THR A 73 3.52 -16.11 -12.33
CA THR A 73 2.99 -17.28 -13.05
C THR A 73 4.05 -18.00 -13.89
N LYS A 74 5.10 -17.30 -14.32
CA LYS A 74 6.16 -17.88 -15.16
C LYS A 74 7.24 -18.62 -14.37
N ASN A 75 7.24 -18.55 -13.03
CA ASN A 75 8.17 -19.28 -12.18
C ASN A 75 7.45 -20.47 -11.49
N PRO A 76 7.64 -21.73 -11.96
CA PRO A 76 7.07 -22.90 -11.29
C PRO A 76 7.71 -23.22 -9.94
N ALA A 77 8.73 -22.46 -9.50
CA ALA A 77 9.27 -22.56 -8.16
C ALA A 77 8.51 -21.63 -7.19
N ASN A 78 7.43 -22.19 -6.62
CA ASN A 78 6.72 -21.72 -5.41
C ASN A 78 5.76 -20.53 -5.61
N PRO A 79 4.45 -20.77 -5.83
CA PRO A 79 3.46 -19.69 -5.99
C PRO A 79 3.28 -18.83 -4.73
N PHE A 80 3.52 -19.40 -3.56
CA PHE A 80 3.54 -18.73 -2.26
C PHE A 80 4.37 -19.64 -1.35
N PRO A 81 5.31 -19.17 -0.50
CA PRO A 81 5.71 -19.99 0.62
C PRO A 81 4.43 -20.35 1.37
N LYS A 82 4.16 -21.65 1.58
CA LYS A 82 3.02 -22.17 2.35
C LYS A 82 3.10 -21.81 3.84
N THR A 83 3.55 -20.61 4.15
CA THR A 83 3.81 -20.09 5.49
C THR A 83 3.68 -18.56 5.48
N CYS A 84 2.51 -18.05 5.11
CA CYS A 84 1.89 -17.05 6.00
C CYS A 84 1.43 -17.83 7.23
N VAL A 85 2.38 -18.22 8.08
CA VAL A 85 2.02 -18.63 9.43
C VAL A 85 1.70 -17.33 10.13
N TYR A 86 0.41 -17.13 10.37
CA TYR A 86 -0.08 -16.17 11.34
C TYR A 86 0.62 -16.53 12.66
N LEU A 87 1.68 -15.82 13.02
CA LEU A 87 2.30 -15.91 14.33
C LEU A 87 1.72 -14.75 15.15
N PRO A 88 0.69 -15.00 15.99
CA PRO A 88 0.28 -14.02 16.97
C PRO A 88 1.40 -13.88 18.02
N ARG A 89 1.74 -12.64 18.34
CA ARG A 89 2.32 -12.27 19.63
C ARG A 89 1.55 -11.08 20.16
#